data_AF-A0A8C6RMT4-F1
#
_entry.id   AF-A0A8C6RMT4-F1
#
_cell.length_a   1.000
_cell.length_b   1.000
_cell.length_c   1.000
_cell.angle_alpha   90.00
_cell.angle_beta   90.00
_cell.angle_gamma   90.00
#
_symmetry.space_group_name_H-M   'P 1'
#
loop_
_entity.id
_entity.type
_entity.pdbx_description
1 polymer ?
#
loop_
_entity_poly.entity_id
_entity_poly.type
_entity_poly.pdbx_seq_one_letter_code
_entity_poly.pdbx_strand_id
1 'polypeptide(L)'
;LVELHVFYVPEGSWNYKLNTISIEGINKFISAGFIRISPQLTLQALREHLGEFLGVAAVAEKFLFLKFIGNNLAVVKEKQESELKLSSFAPPYVSTVILNLH
;
A
#
# COMPACT_ATOMS: atom_id res chain seq x y z
N LEU A 1 10.04 -13.78 -4.86
CA LEU A 1 9.02 -12.74 -5.09
C LEU A 1 8.29 -12.51 -3.77
N VAL A 2 7.74 -11.31 -3.55
CA VAL A 2 6.88 -10.99 -2.40
C VAL A 2 5.46 -10.74 -2.90
N GLU A 3 4.47 -11.05 -2.08
CA GLU A 3 3.06 -10.83 -2.37
C GLU A 3 2.61 -9.54 -1.66
N LEU A 4 2.17 -8.56 -2.43
CA LEU A 4 1.54 -7.35 -1.91
C LEU A 4 0.03 -7.50 -2.09
N HIS A 5 -0.71 -7.41 -0.99
CA HIS A 5 -2.17 -7.49 -1.07
C HIS A 5 -2.74 -6.15 -1.51
N VAL A 6 -3.73 -6.21 -2.39
CA VAL A 6 -4.47 -5.02 -2.84
C VAL A 6 -5.84 -5.04 -2.19
N PHE A 7 -6.26 -3.92 -1.62
CA PHE A 7 -7.53 -3.79 -0.91
C PHE A 7 -8.29 -2.54 -1.35
N TYR A 8 -9.62 -2.64 -1.35
CA TYR A 8 -10.50 -1.48 -1.34
C TYR A 8 -10.80 -1.10 0.11
N VAL A 9 -10.59 0.17 0.46
CA VAL A 9 -10.91 0.69 1.81
C VAL A 9 -12.30 1.28 1.82
N PRO A 10 -13.15 0.91 2.79
CA PRO A 10 -14.42 1.60 3.00
C PRO A 10 -14.21 3.07 3.38
N GLU A 11 -15.02 3.95 2.80
CA GLU A 11 -15.10 5.36 3.20
C GLU A 11 -15.27 5.49 4.73
N GLY A 12 -14.64 6.53 5.30
CA GLY A 12 -14.70 6.79 6.74
C GLY A 12 -13.77 5.95 7.61
N SER A 13 -13.07 4.95 7.04
CA SER A 13 -12.03 4.19 7.77
C SER A 13 -10.75 5.01 8.01
N TRP A 14 -10.61 6.12 7.31
CA TRP A 14 -9.40 6.93 7.26
C TRP A 14 -9.34 7.99 8.36
N ASN A 15 -8.23 8.04 9.09
CA ASN A 15 -7.89 9.18 9.93
C ASN A 15 -7.04 10.19 9.14
N TYR A 16 -7.69 11.21 8.56
CA TYR A 16 -7.03 12.22 7.72
C TYR A 16 -6.00 13.07 8.48
N LYS A 17 -6.15 13.24 9.80
CA LYS A 17 -5.20 14.02 10.60
C LYS A 17 -3.87 13.31 10.74
N LEU A 18 -3.90 11.98 10.89
CA LEU A 18 -2.71 11.15 11.11
C LEU A 18 -2.23 10.43 9.84
N ASN A 19 -3.04 10.42 8.77
CA ASN A 19 -2.84 9.62 7.57
C ASN A 19 -2.68 8.12 7.89
N THR A 20 -3.58 7.63 8.74
CA THR A 20 -3.59 6.23 9.18
C THR A 20 -4.97 5.60 9.08
N ILE A 21 -5.00 4.26 9.01
CA ILE A 21 -6.18 3.44 9.24
C ILE A 21 -5.90 2.49 10.41
N SER A 22 -6.87 2.37 11.33
CA SER A 22 -6.80 1.37 12.40
C SER A 22 -6.92 -0.05 11.85
N ILE A 23 -6.08 -0.96 12.33
CA ILE A 23 -6.12 -2.37 11.92
C ILE A 23 -7.38 -3.09 12.42
N GLU A 24 -8.07 -2.53 13.42
CA GLU A 24 -9.34 -3.08 13.93
C GLU A 24 -10.42 -3.12 12.84
N GLY A 25 -10.32 -2.26 11.83
CA GLY A 25 -11.23 -2.22 10.68
C GLY A 25 -10.78 -3.02 9.47
N ILE A 26 -9.64 -3.72 9.51
CA ILE A 26 -9.06 -4.37 8.32
C ILE A 26 -9.95 -5.49 7.77
N ASN A 27 -10.76 -6.12 8.62
CA ASN A 27 -11.72 -7.16 8.22
C ASN A 27 -12.87 -6.62 7.35
N LYS A 28 -13.06 -5.30 7.31
CA LYS A 28 -14.03 -4.63 6.43
C LYS A 28 -13.44 -4.31 5.06
N PHE A 29 -12.12 -4.46 4.88
CA PHE A 29 -11.49 -4.19 3.60
C PHE A 29 -11.85 -5.29 2.61
N ILE A 30 -12.13 -4.90 1.37
CA ILE A 30 -12.44 -5.86 0.30
C ILE A 30 -11.14 -6.17 -0.42
N SER A 31 -10.71 -7.43 -0.41
CA SER A 31 -9.51 -7.83 -1.15
C SER A 31 -9.76 -7.76 -2.66
N ALA A 32 -8.89 -7.05 -3.38
CA ALA A 32 -8.83 -7.02 -4.83
C ALA A 32 -7.85 -8.05 -5.41
N GLY A 33 -7.22 -8.85 -4.54
CA GLY A 33 -6.19 -9.83 -4.90
C GLY A 33 -4.80 -9.45 -4.40
N PHE A 34 -3.78 -9.98 -5.07
CA PHE A 34 -2.38 -9.76 -4.73
C PHE A 34 -1.53 -9.59 -5.99
N ILE A 35 -0.44 -8.85 -5.86
CA ILE A 35 0.59 -8.72 -6.91
C ILE A 35 1.90 -9.36 -6.42
N ARG A 36 2.56 -10.11 -7.31
CA ARG A 36 3.85 -10.74 -7.05
C ARG A 36 4.96 -9.94 -7.68
N ILE A 37 5.92 -9.51 -6.87
CA ILE A 37 6.97 -8.60 -7.34
C ILE A 37 8.33 -8.90 -6.69
N SER A 38 9.40 -8.42 -7.32
CA SER A 38 10.76 -8.59 -6.80
C SER A 38 10.92 -7.81 -5.48
N PRO A 39 11.39 -8.44 -4.38
CA PRO A 39 11.62 -7.76 -3.10
C PRO A 39 12.70 -6.67 -3.18
N GLN A 40 13.52 -6.67 -4.23
CA GLN A 40 14.61 -5.71 -4.40
C GLN A 40 14.15 -4.36 -4.95
N LEU A 41 12.94 -4.30 -5.51
CA LEU A 41 12.37 -3.03 -5.97
C LEU A 41 12.01 -2.15 -4.79
N THR A 42 12.02 -0.84 -5.04
CA THR A 42 11.49 0.16 -4.12
C THR A 42 9.99 0.33 -4.35
N LEU A 43 9.29 0.96 -3.40
CA LEU A 43 7.89 1.35 -3.61
C LEU A 43 7.74 2.33 -4.78
N GLN A 44 8.72 3.23 -4.94
CA GLN A 44 8.71 4.17 -6.07
C GLN A 44 8.79 3.42 -7.40
N ALA A 45 9.72 2.47 -7.52
CA ALA A 45 9.83 1.65 -8.73
C ALA A 45 8.54 0.85 -8.97
N LEU A 46 7.89 0.33 -7.92
CA LEU A 46 6.58 -0.30 -8.07
C LEU A 46 5.51 0.69 -8.57
N ARG A 47 5.48 1.92 -8.05
CA ARG A 47 4.55 2.97 -8.50
C ARG A 47 4.75 3.29 -9.98
N GLU A 48 6.00 3.43 -10.40
CA GLU A 48 6.38 3.70 -11.79
C GLU A 48 5.90 2.57 -12.71
N HIS A 49 6.19 1.30 -12.36
CA HIS A 49 5.68 0.15 -13.11
C HIS A 49 4.15 0.14 -13.17
N LEU A 50 3.45 0.35 -12.05
CA LEU A 50 1.99 0.45 -12.06
C LEU A 50 1.51 1.60 -12.97
N GLY A 51 2.24 2.71 -13.00
CA GLY A 51 1.95 3.88 -13.84
C GLY A 51 2.13 3.59 -15.33
N GLU A 52 3.08 2.74 -15.70
CA GLU A 52 3.27 2.27 -17.09
C GLU A 52 2.06 1.44 -17.57
N PHE A 53 1.46 0.63 -16.70
CA PHE A 53 0.32 -0.22 -17.06
C PHE A 53 -1.05 0.45 -16.92
N LEU A 54 -1.24 1.28 -15.89
CA LEU A 54 -2.55 1.83 -15.50
C LEU A 54 -2.66 3.34 -15.76
N GLY A 55 -1.54 4.00 -16.10
CA GLY A 55 -1.43 5.45 -16.23
C GLY A 55 -1.01 6.12 -14.91
N VAL A 56 -0.02 7.00 -14.99
CA VAL A 56 0.57 7.70 -13.83
C VAL A 56 -0.49 8.45 -13.00
N ALA A 57 -1.41 9.16 -13.67
CA ALA A 57 -2.47 9.90 -12.99
C ALA A 57 -3.43 8.98 -12.22
N ALA A 58 -3.83 7.86 -12.82
CA ALA A 58 -4.72 6.89 -12.18
C ALA A 58 -4.05 6.23 -10.95
N VAL A 59 -2.74 5.98 -11.03
CA VAL A 59 -1.98 5.43 -9.89
C VAL A 59 -1.86 6.45 -8.76
N ALA A 60 -1.57 7.71 -9.07
CA ALA A 60 -1.46 8.77 -8.07
C ALA A 60 -2.80 9.06 -7.36
N GLU A 61 -3.91 9.00 -8.10
CA GLU A 61 -5.24 9.25 -7.56
C GLU A 61 -5.77 8.07 -6.74
N LYS A 62 -5.64 6.84 -7.26
CA LYS A 62 -6.34 5.69 -6.71
C LYS A 62 -5.50 4.89 -5.74
N PHE A 63 -4.17 4.93 -5.85
CA PHE A 63 -3.30 3.97 -5.15
C PHE A 63 -2.45 4.59 -4.04
N LEU A 64 -2.62 4.05 -2.83
CA LEU A 64 -1.78 4.37 -1.65
C LEU A 64 -1.00 3.15 -1.16
N PHE A 65 0.25 3.35 -0.79
CA PHE A 65 1.05 2.33 -0.11
C PHE A 65 0.96 2.51 1.39
N LEU A 66 0.68 1.40 2.09
CA LEU A 66 0.58 1.38 3.53
C LEU A 66 1.64 0.51 4.19
N LYS A 67 2.14 0.99 5.32
CA LYS A 67 3.04 0.26 6.21
C LYS A 67 2.42 0.13 7.60
N PHE A 68 2.62 -1.02 8.23
CA PHE A 68 2.19 -1.26 9.60
C PHE A 68 3.05 -0.47 10.60
N ILE A 69 2.42 0.31 11.47
CA ILE A 69 3.04 1.12 12.52
C ILE A 69 2.19 1.03 13.80
N GLY A 70 2.66 0.26 14.79
CA GLY A 70 1.87 -0.04 15.99
C GLY A 70 0.58 -0.78 15.61
N ASN A 71 -0.58 -0.26 16.01
CA ASN A 71 -1.90 -0.84 15.68
C ASN A 71 -2.55 -0.15 14.46
N ASN A 72 -1.77 0.50 13.62
CA ASN A 72 -2.29 1.23 12.47
C ASN A 72 -1.54 0.87 11.20
N LEU A 73 -2.21 1.05 10.07
CA LEU A 73 -1.58 1.18 8.78
C LEU A 73 -1.38 2.67 8.48
N ALA A 74 -0.17 3.10 8.20
CA ALA A 74 0.18 4.48 7.88
C ALA A 74 0.58 4.61 6.41
N VAL A 75 0.22 5.74 5.79
CA VAL A 75 0.67 6.06 4.43
C VAL A 75 2.17 6.23 4.39
N VAL A 76 2.79 5.52 3.45
CA VAL A 76 4.14 5.81 3.02
C VAL A 76 4.11 7.05 2.16
N LYS A 77 4.81 8.11 2.59
CA LYS A 77 4.90 9.34 1.79
C LYS A 77 5.79 9.10 0.57
N GLU A 78 5.50 9.78 -0.53
CA GLU A 78 6.24 9.67 -1.80
C GLU A 78 7.77 9.74 -1.62
N LYS A 79 8.26 10.68 -0.80
CA LYS A 79 9.70 10.81 -0.51
C LYS A 79 10.34 9.58 0.14
N GLN A 80 9.55 8.78 0.85
CA GLN A 80 9.99 7.55 1.49
C GLN A 80 9.89 6.34 0.54
N GLU A 81 9.12 6.45 -0.54
CA GLU A 81 8.93 5.35 -1.49
C GLU A 81 10.22 4.96 -2.21
N SER A 82 11.14 5.92 -2.39
CA SER A 82 12.46 5.71 -2.99
C SER A 82 13.43 4.96 -2.06
N GLU A 83 13.25 5.09 -0.75
CA GLU A 83 14.10 4.52 0.30
C GLU A 83 13.63 3.13 0.74
N LEU A 84 12.33 2.84 0.56
CA LEU A 84 11.69 1.63 1.08
C LEU A 84 11.65 0.53 0.01
N LYS A 85 12.43 -0.52 0.23
CA LYS A 85 12.37 -1.76 -0.55
C LYS A 85 11.15 -2.59 -0.19
N LEU A 86 10.62 -3.32 -1.18
CA LEU A 86 9.53 -4.27 -1.02
C LEU A 86 9.87 -5.45 -0.09
N SER A 87 11.15 -5.71 0.17
CA SER A 87 11.59 -6.64 1.21
C SER A 87 11.16 -6.22 2.62
N SER A 88 11.00 -4.91 2.89
CA SER A 88 10.57 -4.39 4.20
C SER A 88 9.11 -4.67 4.52
N PHE A 89 8.40 -5.27 3.57
CA PHE A 89 6.99 -5.55 3.61
C PHE A 89 6.69 -7.07 3.56
N ALA A 90 7.74 -7.89 3.49
CA ALA A 90 7.66 -9.34 3.49
C ALA A 90 7.56 -9.92 4.92
N PRO A 91 7.01 -11.15 5.09
CA PRO A 91 6.98 -11.84 6.38
C PRO A 91 8.38 -11.93 7.05
N PRO A 92 8.48 -11.97 8.40
CA PRO A 92 7.42 -12.25 9.39
C PRO A 92 6.49 -11.06 9.68
N TYR A 93 6.85 -9.88 9.18
CA TYR A 93 6.06 -8.66 9.31
C TYR A 93 5.15 -8.55 8.09
N VAL A 94 4.08 -9.37 8.04
CA VAL A 94 3.07 -9.35 6.97
C VAL A 94 2.43 -7.96 6.94
N SER A 95 3.02 -7.08 6.15
CA SER A 95 2.65 -5.69 6.10
C SER A 95 2.88 -5.26 4.68
N THR A 96 1.92 -5.48 3.79
CA THR A 96 1.64 -4.52 2.72
C THR A 96 0.22 -4.64 2.30
N VAL A 97 -0.38 -3.48 2.26
CA VAL A 97 -1.66 -3.22 1.65
C VAL A 97 -1.44 -2.09 0.64
N ILE A 98 -1.63 -2.39 -0.64
CA ILE A 98 -1.85 -1.39 -1.67
C ILE A 98 -3.34 -1.08 -1.62
N LEU A 99 -3.70 0.17 -1.40
CA LEU A 99 -5.10 0.56 -1.34
C LEU A 99 -5.57 1.17 -2.62
N ASN A 100 -6.75 0.76 -3.05
CA ASN A 100 -7.59 1.56 -3.92
C ASN A 100 -8.57 2.36 -3.04
N LEU A 101 -8.54 3.69 -3.14
CA LEU A 101 -9.56 4.56 -2.56
C LEU A 101 -10.68 4.75 -3.58
N HIS A 102 -11.92 4.43 -3.18
CA HIS A 102 -13.15 4.77 -3.89
C HIS A 102 -13.77 6.03 -3.31
#